data_AF-A0A1M6KFI4-F1
#
_entry.id   AF-A0A1M6KFI4-F1
#
_cell.length_a   1.000
_cell.length_b   1.000
_cell.length_c   1.000
_cell.angle_alpha   90.00
_cell.angle_beta   90.00
_cell.angle_gamma   90.00
#
_symmetry.space_group_name_H-M   'P 1'
#
loop_
_entity.id
_entity.type
_entity.pdbx_description
1 polymer ?
#
loop_
_entity_poly.entity_id
_entity_poly.type
_entity_poly.pdbx_seq_one_letter_code
_entity_poly.pdbx_strand_id
1 'polypeptide(L)'
;MSNSINVTKCDNELILIAYQWGASFELARILSGNYNSLDVTLDIEAGAYQGGVIVNGVNHPIPPSTHYLYLQPGEYTLVAIGIDWGGPQEFSFTFNGETYALPQNKNPTPDSGVVWTPSPISFTIPAS
;
A
#
# COMPACT_ATOMS: atom_id res chain seq x y z
N MET A 1 -17.21 3.86 -10.62
CA MET A 1 -15.85 4.42 -10.42
C MET A 1 -15.06 3.34 -9.71
N SER A 2 -14.00 2.84 -10.32
CA SER A 2 -13.09 1.87 -9.69
C SER A 2 -11.99 2.63 -8.97
N ASN A 3 -11.63 2.19 -7.76
CA ASN A 3 -10.45 2.69 -7.08
C ASN A 3 -9.34 1.66 -7.25
N SER A 4 -8.16 2.09 -7.70
CA SER A 4 -7.03 1.20 -7.94
C SER A 4 -5.77 1.76 -7.31
N ILE A 5 -5.03 0.90 -6.61
CA ILE A 5 -3.70 1.18 -6.11
C ILE A 5 -2.72 0.34 -6.91
N ASN A 6 -1.67 0.93 -7.47
CA ASN A 6 -0.57 0.18 -8.07
C ASN A 6 0.73 0.49 -7.34
N VAL A 7 1.27 -0.49 -6.63
CA VAL A 7 2.52 -0.38 -5.88
C VAL A 7 3.65 -0.85 -6.79
N THR A 8 4.67 -0.03 -6.94
CA THR A 8 5.85 -0.31 -7.79
C THR A 8 7.17 -0.27 -7.04
N LYS A 9 7.18 0.30 -5.83
CA LYS A 9 8.34 0.32 -4.94
C LYS A 9 7.93 0.09 -3.49
N CYS A 10 8.67 -0.80 -2.84
CA CYS A 10 8.57 -1.13 -1.43
C CYS A 10 9.89 -1.78 -1.05
N ASP A 11 10.79 -1.03 -0.44
CA ASP A 11 11.91 -1.58 0.30
C ASP A 11 11.46 -1.74 1.75
N ASN A 12 11.68 -2.92 2.34
CA ASN A 12 11.19 -3.34 3.65
C ASN A 12 9.68 -3.61 3.68
N GLU A 13 8.85 -2.70 4.18
CA GLU A 13 7.42 -2.96 4.37
C GLU A 13 6.51 -1.76 4.11
N LEU A 14 5.44 -1.99 3.37
CA LEU A 14 4.37 -1.04 3.10
C LEU A 14 3.02 -1.61 3.56
N ILE A 15 2.33 -0.91 4.45
CA ILE A 15 0.97 -1.24 4.88
C ILE A 15 0.01 -0.18 4.36
N LEU A 16 -1.05 -0.62 3.67
CA LEU A 16 -2.11 0.22 3.13
C LEU A 16 -3.40 -0.04 3.91
N ILE A 17 -3.98 1.01 4.49
CA ILE A 17 -5.18 0.92 5.32
C ILE A 17 -6.22 1.90 4.77
N ALA A 18 -7.43 1.41 4.52
CA ALA A 18 -8.60 2.26 4.34
C ALA A 18 -9.35 2.35 5.67
N TYR A 19 -9.79 3.54 6.06
CA TYR A 19 -10.63 3.70 7.24
C TYR A 19 -11.78 4.66 6.98
N GLN A 20 -12.83 4.51 7.79
CA GLN A 20 -13.96 5.42 7.89
C GLN A 20 -14.31 5.58 9.37
N TRP A 21 -15.30 6.42 9.70
CA TRP A 21 -15.74 6.55 11.09
C TRP A 21 -16.15 5.18 11.67
N GLY A 22 -15.47 4.74 12.73
CA GLY A 22 -15.77 3.51 13.43
C GLY A 22 -15.21 2.21 12.83
N ALA A 23 -14.43 2.26 11.74
CA ALA A 23 -13.83 1.06 11.15
C ALA A 23 -12.53 1.35 10.38
N SER A 24 -11.59 0.39 10.41
CA SER A 24 -10.37 0.38 9.61
C SER A 24 -10.16 -0.99 8.98
N PHE A 25 -9.60 -1.00 7.78
CA PHE A 25 -9.44 -2.17 6.92
C PHE A 25 -8.03 -2.19 6.37
N GLU A 26 -7.24 -3.19 6.74
CA GLU A 26 -5.97 -3.44 6.05
C GLU A 26 -6.29 -3.92 4.64
N LEU A 27 -5.82 -3.17 3.64
CA LEU A 27 -5.99 -3.49 2.23
C LEU A 27 -4.86 -4.38 1.75
N ALA A 28 -3.63 -3.98 2.06
CA ALA A 28 -2.46 -4.77 1.76
C ALA A 28 -1.32 -4.54 2.75
N ARG A 29 -0.49 -5.58 2.89
CA ARG A 29 0.79 -5.55 3.56
C ARG A 29 1.83 -6.19 2.66
N ILE A 30 2.72 -5.37 2.11
CA ILE A 30 3.75 -5.78 1.15
C ILE A 30 5.09 -5.76 1.88
N LEU A 31 5.77 -6.91 1.90
CA LEU A 31 7.10 -7.09 2.46
C LEU A 31 8.06 -7.36 1.29
N SER A 32 9.11 -6.57 1.14
CA SER A 32 10.02 -6.70 0.00
C SER A 32 11.44 -6.34 0.38
N GLY A 33 12.40 -7.11 -0.14
CA GLY A 33 13.81 -6.85 0.08
C GLY A 33 14.26 -5.60 -0.66
N ASN A 34 15.32 -4.98 -0.19
CA ASN A 34 15.88 -3.78 -0.80
C ASN A 34 16.13 -4.00 -2.29
N TYR A 35 15.63 -3.10 -3.13
CA TYR A 35 15.77 -3.09 -4.58
C TYR A 35 15.05 -4.22 -5.33
N ASN A 36 14.25 -5.05 -4.66
CA ASN A 36 13.46 -6.04 -5.37
C ASN A 36 12.42 -5.35 -6.26
N SER A 37 12.31 -5.82 -7.50
CA SER A 37 11.25 -5.35 -8.38
C SER A 37 9.90 -5.91 -7.90
N LEU A 38 8.86 -5.08 -8.00
CA LEU A 38 7.49 -5.48 -7.74
C LEU A 38 6.52 -4.66 -8.60
N ASP A 39 5.36 -5.25 -8.87
CA ASP A 39 4.21 -4.60 -9.52
C ASP A 39 2.94 -5.23 -8.96
N VAL A 40 2.36 -4.60 -7.95
CA VAL A 40 1.19 -5.13 -7.23
C VAL A 40 0.04 -4.16 -7.41
N THR A 41 -1.00 -4.62 -8.11
CA THR A 41 -2.24 -3.87 -8.31
C THR A 41 -3.30 -4.33 -7.33
N LEU A 42 -3.96 -3.39 -6.66
CA LEU A 42 -5.08 -3.61 -5.75
C LEU A 42 -6.29 -2.87 -6.32
N ASP A 43 -7.28 -3.62 -6.79
CA ASP A 43 -8.53 -3.06 -7.27
C ASP A 43 -9.59 -3.15 -6.17
N ILE A 44 -10.15 -2.00 -5.78
CA ILE A 44 -11.08 -1.89 -4.67
C ILE A 44 -12.50 -1.70 -5.22
N GLU A 45 -13.37 -2.65 -4.89
CA GLU A 45 -14.75 -2.72 -5.35
C GLU A 45 -15.75 -2.71 -4.19
N ALA A 46 -17.01 -2.45 -4.52
CA ALA A 46 -18.10 -2.52 -3.56
C ALA A 46 -18.36 -3.98 -3.15
N GLY A 47 -18.36 -4.27 -1.85
CA GLY A 47 -18.64 -5.59 -1.32
C GLY A 47 -18.39 -5.74 0.18
N ALA A 48 -18.68 -6.91 0.73
CA ALA A 48 -18.31 -7.22 2.11
C ALA A 48 -16.79 -7.38 2.25
N TYR A 49 -16.20 -6.81 3.29
CA TYR A 49 -14.78 -6.96 3.56
C TYR A 49 -14.44 -8.43 3.87
N GLN A 50 -13.41 -8.94 3.19
CA GLN A 50 -12.96 -10.33 3.26
C GLN A 50 -11.51 -10.47 3.79
N GLY A 51 -10.91 -9.37 4.26
CA GLY A 51 -9.49 -9.30 4.58
C GLY A 51 -8.68 -8.58 3.49
N GLY A 52 -7.49 -8.13 3.87
CA GLY A 52 -6.49 -7.60 2.93
C GLY A 52 -5.59 -8.70 2.36
N VAL A 53 -4.63 -8.31 1.53
CA VAL A 53 -3.62 -9.20 0.95
C VAL A 53 -2.26 -9.02 1.63
N ILE A 54 -1.55 -10.12 1.86
CA ILE A 54 -0.14 -10.09 2.27
C ILE A 54 0.71 -10.59 1.11
N VAL A 55 1.66 -9.78 0.66
CA VAL A 55 2.62 -10.13 -0.40
C VAL A 55 4.02 -10.10 0.18
N ASN A 56 4.79 -11.18 0.03
CA ASN A 56 6.12 -11.30 0.62
C ASN A 56 7.17 -11.67 -0.42
N GLY A 57 7.97 -10.68 -0.80
CA GLY A 57 9.17 -10.78 -1.62
C GLY A 57 10.44 -10.35 -0.88
N VAL A 58 10.57 -10.62 0.42
CA VAL A 58 11.77 -10.21 1.19
C VAL A 58 13.05 -10.76 0.54
N ASN A 59 13.01 -12.00 0.06
CA ASN A 59 14.19 -12.69 -0.50
C ASN A 59 14.18 -12.85 -2.04
N HIS A 60 13.21 -12.26 -2.73
CA HIS A 60 13.03 -12.43 -4.18
C HIS A 60 12.11 -11.36 -4.78
N PRO A 61 12.25 -11.04 -6.07
CA PRO A 61 11.30 -10.19 -6.78
C PRO A 61 9.85 -10.65 -6.66
N ILE A 62 8.92 -9.70 -6.58
CA ILE A 62 7.48 -9.97 -6.59
C ILE A 62 7.01 -9.86 -8.05
N PRO A 63 6.44 -10.91 -8.66
CA PRO A 63 5.93 -10.83 -10.02
C PRO A 63 4.68 -9.94 -10.10
N PRO A 64 4.37 -9.40 -11.30
CA PRO A 64 3.13 -8.65 -11.51
C PRO A 64 1.89 -9.43 -11.05
N SER A 65 1.03 -8.79 -10.26
CA SER A 65 -0.18 -9.40 -9.73
C SER A 65 -1.30 -8.38 -9.53
N THR A 66 -2.54 -8.85 -9.62
CA THR A 66 -3.75 -8.07 -9.35
C THR A 66 -4.56 -8.75 -8.25
N HIS A 67 -4.96 -7.98 -7.25
CA HIS A 67 -5.78 -8.42 -6.14
C HIS A 67 -7.06 -7.60 -6.06
N TYR A 68 -8.20 -8.28 -5.95
CA TYR A 68 -9.50 -7.64 -5.75
C TYR A 68 -9.80 -7.54 -4.26
N LEU A 69 -10.10 -6.34 -3.81
CA LEU A 69 -10.43 -6.01 -2.43
C LEU A 69 -11.84 -5.45 -2.37
N TYR A 70 -12.56 -5.77 -1.29
CA TYR A 70 -13.97 -5.42 -1.15
C TYR A 70 -14.18 -4.54 0.09
N LEU A 71 -14.82 -3.40 -0.11
CA LEU A 71 -15.26 -2.50 0.95
C LEU A 71 -16.74 -2.18 0.75
N GLN A 72 -17.47 -1.97 1.85
CA GLN A 72 -18.87 -1.55 1.75
C GLN A 72 -18.95 -0.17 1.11
N PRO A 73 -20.02 0.17 0.37
CA PRO A 73 -20.23 1.52 -0.13
C PRO A 73 -20.10 2.57 0.97
N GLY A 74 -19.38 3.66 0.69
CA GLY A 74 -19.07 4.66 1.71
C GLY A 74 -17.89 5.56 1.35
N GLU A 75 -17.63 6.52 2.22
CA GLU A 75 -16.49 7.42 2.15
C GLU A 75 -15.37 6.92 3.06
N TYR A 76 -14.17 6.85 2.50
CA TYR A 76 -13.00 6.32 3.17
C TYR A 76 -11.84 7.30 3.04
N THR A 77 -10.88 7.12 3.95
CA THR A 77 -9.56 7.70 3.87
C THR A 77 -8.54 6.56 3.76
N LEU A 78 -7.70 6.62 2.73
CA LEU A 78 -6.56 5.74 2.55
C LEU A 78 -5.34 6.36 3.25
N VAL A 79 -4.65 5.57 4.04
CA VAL A 79 -3.34 5.87 4.61
C VAL A 79 -2.34 4.79 4.24
N ALA A 80 -1.10 5.21 4.05
CA ALA A 80 0.04 4.34 3.81
C ALA A 80 1.05 4.47 4.95
N ILE A 81 1.66 3.35 5.32
CA ILE A 81 2.69 3.28 6.37
C ILE A 81 3.88 2.54 5.76
N GLY A 82 4.97 3.26 5.53
CA GLY A 82 6.27 2.70 5.18
C GLY A 82 7.07 2.40 6.44
N ILE A 83 7.50 1.15 6.60
CA ILE A 83 8.28 0.65 7.72
C ILE A 83 9.64 0.22 7.19
N ASP A 84 10.72 0.77 7.75
CA ASP A 84 12.09 0.38 7.47
C ASP A 84 12.60 -0.55 8.60
N TRP A 85 13.12 -1.73 8.23
CA TRP A 85 13.76 -2.65 9.17
C TRP A 85 15.29 -2.56 9.14
N GLY A 86 15.84 -1.65 8.34
CA GLY A 86 17.25 -1.34 8.19
C GLY A 86 17.73 -1.40 6.74
N GLY A 87 18.70 -0.54 6.41
CA GLY A 87 19.31 -0.46 5.08
C GLY A 87 18.71 0.68 4.26
N PRO A 88 18.73 0.58 2.92
CA PRO A 88 18.00 1.50 2.05
C PRO A 88 16.49 1.41 2.25
N GLN A 89 15.80 2.52 1.98
CA GLN A 89 14.35 2.55 1.89
C GLN A 89 13.92 3.29 0.62
N GLU A 90 12.82 2.85 0.00
CA GLU A 90 12.12 3.45 -1.13
C GLU A 90 10.67 2.95 -1.12
N PHE A 91 9.70 3.87 -1.22
CA PHE A 91 8.29 3.53 -1.30
C PHE A 91 7.64 4.30 -2.44
N SER A 92 6.78 3.64 -3.22
CA SER A 92 6.03 4.28 -4.30
C SER A 92 4.79 3.48 -4.65
N PHE A 93 3.66 4.16 -4.67
CA PHE A 93 2.43 3.64 -5.25
C PHE A 93 1.70 4.75 -6.01
N THR A 94 0.80 4.34 -6.91
CA THR A 94 -0.19 5.24 -7.50
C THR A 94 -1.56 4.92 -6.94
N PHE A 95 -2.39 5.94 -6.75
CA PHE A 95 -3.81 5.79 -6.43
C PHE A 95 -4.62 6.53 -7.49
N ASN A 96 -5.43 5.81 -8.27
CA ASN A 96 -6.21 6.36 -9.37
C ASN A 96 -5.38 7.24 -10.34
N GLY A 97 -4.12 6.88 -10.56
CA GLY A 97 -3.17 7.59 -11.44
C GLY A 97 -2.30 8.64 -10.75
N GLU A 98 -2.62 9.07 -9.53
CA GLU A 98 -1.80 10.01 -8.76
C GLU A 98 -0.68 9.28 -8.01
N THR A 99 0.56 9.78 -8.09
CA THR A 99 1.74 9.11 -7.52
C THR A 99 2.06 9.62 -6.11
N TYR A 100 2.33 8.68 -5.21
CA TYR A 100 2.78 8.91 -3.84
C TYR A 100 4.08 8.17 -3.63
N ALA A 101 5.16 8.90 -3.34
CA ALA A 101 6.47 8.29 -3.20
C ALA A 101 7.31 8.92 -2.09
N LEU A 102 8.11 8.07 -1.44
CA LEU A 102 9.29 8.46 -0.69
C LEU A 102 10.51 7.98 -1.50
N PRO A 103 11.27 8.90 -2.11
CA PRO A 103 12.42 8.53 -2.92
C PRO A 103 13.48 7.81 -2.09
N GLN A 104 14.34 7.09 -2.80
CA GLN A 104 15.35 6.28 -2.17
C GLN A 104 16.25 7.07 -1.22
N ASN A 105 16.33 6.63 0.04
CA ASN A 105 17.41 7.03 0.93
C ASN A 105 18.49 5.94 0.95
N LYS A 106 19.68 6.24 0.41
CA LYS A 106 20.81 5.30 0.33
C LYS A 106 21.62 5.22 1.64
N ASN A 107 21.46 6.21 2.51
CA ASN A 107 22.12 6.22 3.80
C ASN A 107 21.19 5.54 4.80
N PRO A 108 21.61 4.44 5.46
CA PRO A 108 20.81 3.85 6.52
C PRO A 108 20.61 4.91 7.59
N THR A 109 19.39 5.43 7.68
CA THR A 109 18.98 6.17 8.87
C THR A 109 19.11 5.19 10.04
N PRO A 110 19.58 5.63 11.22
CA PRO A 110 19.51 4.80 12.43
C PRO A 110 18.04 4.46 12.82
N ASP A 111 17.08 5.07 12.12
CA ASP A 111 15.65 5.02 12.39
C ASP A 111 15.01 3.82 11.68
N SER A 112 15.18 2.63 12.26
CA SER A 112 14.24 1.54 11.99
C SER A 112 12.87 1.88 12.59
N GLY A 113 11.78 1.50 11.91
CA GLY A 113 10.42 1.78 12.32
C GLY A 113 9.60 2.47 11.23
N VAL A 114 8.60 3.26 11.63
CA VAL A 114 7.76 4.01 10.68
C VAL A 114 8.54 5.20 10.16
N VAL A 115 8.86 5.18 8.86
CA VAL A 115 9.66 6.23 8.19
C VAL A 115 8.86 7.03 7.17
N TRP A 116 7.67 6.55 6.79
CA TRP A 116 6.83 7.21 5.80
C TRP A 116 5.35 7.09 6.10
N THR A 117 4.68 8.25 6.12
CA THR A 117 3.22 8.36 6.13
C THR A 117 2.85 9.55 5.23
N PRO A 118 2.54 9.35 3.93
CA PRO A 118 2.13 10.43 3.06
C PRO A 118 0.78 11.01 3.51
N SER A 119 0.41 12.17 2.95
CA SER A 119 -0.89 12.80 3.23
C SER A 119 -2.03 11.80 2.97
N PRO A 120 -3.03 11.71 3.88
CA PRO A 120 -4.19 10.83 3.68
C PRO A 120 -4.97 11.17 2.41
N ILE A 121 -5.58 10.15 1.80
CA ILE A 121 -6.28 10.28 0.52
C ILE A 121 -7.76 9.94 0.71
N SER A 122 -8.64 10.89 0.48
CA SER A 122 -10.09 10.64 0.51
C SER A 122 -10.56 9.96 -0.77
N PHE A 123 -11.42 8.95 -0.64
CA PHE A 123 -12.04 8.28 -1.77
C PHE A 123 -13.42 7.73 -1.42
N THR A 124 -14.19 7.35 -2.44
CA THR A 124 -15.55 6.83 -2.27
C THR A 124 -15.68 5.48 -2.96
N ILE A 125 -16.34 4.54 -2.28
CA ILE A 125 -16.85 3.31 -2.88
C ILE A 125 -18.31 3.55 -3.25
N PRO A 126 -18.65 3.56 -4.55
CA PRO A 126 -20.02 3.82 -4.98
C PRO A 126 -20.95 2.68 -4.55
N ALA A 127 -22.22 3.01 -4.31
CA ALA A 127 -23.26 1.99 -4.25
C ALA A 127 -23.40 1.33 -5.63
N SER A 128 -23.54 0.00 -5.63
CA SER A 128 -23.84 -0.81 -6.83
C SER A 128 -25.24 -0.55 -7.36
#